data_AF-A0A067SWU1-F1
#
_entry.id   AF-A0A067SWU1-F1
#
_cell.length_a   1.000
_cell.length_b   1.000
_cell.length_c   1.000
_cell.angle_alpha   90.00
_cell.angle_beta   90.00
_cell.angle_gamma   90.00
#
_symmetry.space_group_name_H-M   'P 1'
#
loop_
_entity.id
_entity.type
_entity.pdbx_description
1 polymer ?
#
loop_
_entity_poly.entity_id
_entity_poly.type
_entity_poly.pdbx_seq_one_letter_code
_entity_poly.pdbx_strand_id
1 'polypeptide(L)'
;AWFRWSIYKTWAVLTGEPLPPPTVSFQPSVNSLTAVQSLRFLFTIYENQRWWMGLDWTAALLPGERPSWCSDSQHPLSPPNAFNLPENTTVYLSDEKGGRLRRTATWKWEEPEWRVVVHKDGSGLSRVERPLPSLKDDS
;
A
#
# COMPACT_ATOMS: atom_id res chain seq x y z
N ALA A 1 -22.50 -15.12 2.29
CA ALA A 1 -21.68 -14.15 3.06
C ALA A 1 -21.92 -14.23 4.58
N TRP A 2 -23.16 -14.42 5.07
CA TRP A 2 -23.51 -14.35 6.50
C TRP A 2 -23.04 -15.53 7.38
N PHE A 3 -22.94 -16.75 6.82
CA PHE A 3 -22.48 -17.92 7.59
C PHE A 3 -21.01 -17.82 8.03
N ARG A 4 -20.11 -17.38 7.13
CA ARG A 4 -18.68 -17.25 7.44
C ARG A 4 -18.46 -16.21 8.55
N TRP A 5 -19.13 -15.05 8.45
CA TRP A 5 -19.06 -14.00 9.46
C TRP A 5 -19.60 -14.44 10.83
N SER A 6 -20.64 -15.26 10.87
CA SER A 6 -21.17 -15.79 12.15
C SER A 6 -20.16 -16.70 12.83
N ILE A 7 -19.47 -17.56 12.08
CA ILE A 7 -18.42 -18.45 12.62
C ILE A 7 -17.25 -17.64 13.18
N TYR A 8 -16.78 -16.61 12.47
CA TYR A 8 -15.70 -15.73 12.96
C TYR A 8 -16.10 -14.98 14.24
N LYS A 9 -17.35 -14.50 14.32
CA LYS A 9 -17.84 -13.82 15.53
C LYS A 9 -17.95 -14.77 16.72
N THR A 10 -18.50 -15.98 16.53
CA THR A 10 -18.58 -16.96 17.62
C THR A 10 -17.19 -17.43 18.05
N TRP A 11 -16.25 -17.57 17.12
CA TRP A 11 -14.87 -17.93 17.45
C TRP A 11 -14.18 -16.84 18.27
N ALA A 12 -14.29 -15.57 17.87
CA ALA A 12 -13.72 -14.44 18.63
C ALA A 12 -14.32 -14.32 20.04
N VAL A 13 -15.62 -14.61 20.22
CA VAL A 13 -16.25 -14.65 21.55
C VAL A 13 -15.72 -15.81 22.40
N LEU A 14 -15.47 -16.97 21.80
CA LEU A 14 -14.97 -18.16 22.50
C LEU A 14 -13.49 -18.04 22.87
N THR A 15 -12.65 -17.47 22.00
CA THR A 15 -11.21 -17.36 22.22
C THR A 15 -10.80 -16.08 22.96
N GLY A 16 -11.68 -15.08 23.05
CA GLY A 16 -11.36 -13.77 23.62
C GLY A 16 -10.40 -12.94 22.76
N GLU A 17 -10.05 -13.41 21.56
CA GLU A 17 -9.18 -12.72 20.64
C GLU A 17 -10.01 -11.72 19.82
N PRO A 18 -9.72 -10.42 19.86
CA PRO A 18 -10.55 -9.40 19.22
C PRO A 18 -10.51 -9.58 17.71
N LEU A 19 -11.68 -9.47 17.06
CA LEU A 19 -11.75 -9.42 15.61
C LEU A 19 -10.86 -8.27 15.10
N PRO A 20 -10.10 -8.46 14.01
CA PRO A 20 -9.33 -7.39 13.44
C PRO A 20 -10.27 -6.21 13.12
N PRO A 21 -9.90 -4.97 13.49
CA PRO A 21 -10.76 -3.83 13.27
C PRO A 21 -11.04 -3.70 11.77
N PRO A 22 -12.30 -3.45 11.37
CA PRO A 22 -12.61 -3.23 9.98
C PRO A 22 -11.83 -2.01 9.48
N THR A 23 -10.97 -2.22 8.47
CA THR A 23 -10.30 -1.12 7.77
C THR A 23 -11.35 -0.37 6.96
N VAL A 24 -11.93 0.67 7.54
CA VAL A 24 -12.81 1.59 6.82
C VAL A 24 -11.92 2.49 5.98
N SER A 25 -11.93 2.32 4.66
CA SER A 25 -11.31 3.31 3.77
C SER A 25 -12.06 4.63 3.93
N PHE A 26 -11.37 5.67 4.40
CA PHE A 26 -11.97 7.00 4.44
C PHE A 26 -12.10 7.49 2.99
N GLN A 27 -13.30 7.37 2.43
CA GLN A 27 -13.63 8.01 1.16
C GLN A 27 -14.32 9.34 1.45
N PRO A 28 -13.65 10.48 1.22
CA PRO A 28 -14.33 11.75 1.35
C PRO A 28 -15.43 11.85 0.30
N SER A 29 -16.58 12.38 0.71
CA SER A 29 -17.63 12.73 -0.24
C SER A 29 -17.11 13.81 -1.18
N VAL A 30 -17.16 13.53 -2.49
CA VAL A 30 -16.74 14.43 -3.56
C VAL A 30 -17.48 15.77 -3.55
N ASN A 31 -18.67 15.82 -2.95
CA ASN A 31 -19.52 17.01 -2.88
C ASN A 31 -19.49 17.70 -1.50
N SER A 32 -18.68 17.24 -0.55
CA SER A 32 -18.62 17.86 0.77
C SER A 32 -18.05 19.28 0.67
N LEU A 33 -18.70 20.27 1.27
CA LEU A 33 -18.20 21.66 1.37
C LEU A 33 -17.13 21.83 2.46
N THR A 34 -16.91 20.81 3.29
CA THR A 34 -15.81 20.76 4.27
C THR A 34 -14.55 20.22 3.62
N ALA A 35 -13.42 20.89 3.83
CA ALA A 35 -12.12 20.42 3.32
C ALA A 35 -11.59 19.29 4.21
N VAL A 36 -11.08 18.22 3.57
CA VAL A 36 -10.29 17.21 4.28
C VAL A 36 -8.88 17.75 4.44
N GLN A 37 -8.38 17.79 5.68
CA GLN A 37 -7.08 18.40 5.98
C GLN A 37 -5.90 17.57 5.45
N SER A 38 -5.95 16.25 5.58
CA SER A 38 -4.95 15.34 5.03
C SER A 38 -5.49 13.91 4.90
N LEU A 39 -5.00 13.18 3.90
CA LEU A 39 -5.26 11.75 3.71
C LEU A 39 -3.92 11.04 3.55
N ARG A 40 -3.80 9.87 4.18
CA ARG A 40 -2.64 9.00 4.06
C ARG A 40 -2.99 7.79 3.23
N PHE A 41 -2.15 7.50 2.25
CA PHE A 41 -2.25 6.32 1.39
C PHE A 41 -0.99 5.50 1.55
N LEU A 42 -1.15 4.19 1.68
CA LEU A 42 -0.06 3.23 1.64
C LEU A 42 0.00 2.60 0.26
N PHE A 43 1.08 2.84 -0.46
CA PHE A 43 1.37 2.12 -1.70
C PHE A 43 2.17 0.85 -1.36
N THR A 44 1.75 -0.28 -1.93
CA THR A 44 2.45 -1.57 -1.80
C THR A 44 2.76 -2.08 -3.20
N ILE A 45 4.04 -2.40 -3.42
CA ILE A 45 4.54 -2.97 -4.67
C ILE A 45 5.27 -4.26 -4.30
N TYR A 46 5.08 -5.31 -5.09
CA TYR A 46 5.74 -6.59 -4.90
C TYR A 46 6.86 -6.76 -5.92
N GLU A 47 8.04 -7.09 -5.44
CA GLU A 47 9.15 -7.55 -6.25
C GLU A 47 9.07 -9.07 -6.44
N ASN A 48 9.16 -9.55 -7.68
CA ASN A 48 9.19 -10.96 -8.00
C ASN A 48 10.55 -11.31 -8.59
N GLN A 49 11.19 -12.33 -8.03
CA GLN A 49 12.45 -12.89 -8.50
C GLN A 49 12.34 -14.40 -8.65
N ARG A 50 13.18 -14.96 -9.53
CA ARG A 50 13.30 -16.39 -9.76
C ARG A 50 14.73 -16.83 -9.54
N TRP A 51 14.90 -17.94 -8.84
CA TRP A 51 16.20 -18.58 -8.68
C TRP A 51 16.56 -19.37 -9.94
N TRP A 52 17.77 -19.15 -10.44
CA TRP A 52 18.32 -19.81 -11.60
C TRP A 52 19.61 -20.52 -11.24
N MET A 53 19.74 -21.78 -11.68
CA MET A 53 20.99 -22.53 -11.56
C MET A 53 22.10 -21.76 -12.27
N GLY A 54 23.10 -21.29 -11.51
CA GLY A 54 24.25 -20.54 -12.01
C GLY A 54 24.09 -19.02 -12.11
N LEU A 55 22.91 -18.45 -11.87
CA LEU A 55 22.67 -16.99 -11.85
C LEU A 55 22.06 -16.47 -10.54
N ASP A 56 21.73 -17.37 -9.61
CA ASP A 56 21.06 -17.07 -8.34
C ASP A 56 19.68 -16.40 -8.56
N TRP A 57 19.18 -15.65 -7.58
CA TRP A 57 17.95 -14.87 -7.67
C TRP A 57 18.10 -13.72 -8.67
N THR A 58 17.24 -13.72 -9.69
CA THR A 58 17.21 -12.64 -10.67
C THR A 58 15.78 -12.22 -10.99
N ALA A 59 15.62 -11.01 -11.53
CA ALA A 59 14.35 -10.51 -12.07
C ALA A 59 14.02 -11.07 -13.47
N ALA A 60 14.82 -12.02 -13.99
CA ALA A 60 14.56 -12.69 -15.27
C ALA A 60 13.50 -13.77 -15.08
N LEU A 61 12.26 -13.43 -15.43
CA LEU A 61 11.08 -14.28 -15.25
C LEU A 61 10.67 -14.92 -16.59
N LEU A 62 10.07 -16.11 -16.52
CA LEU A 62 9.57 -16.81 -17.70
C LEU A 62 8.31 -16.12 -18.27
N PRO A 63 8.02 -16.30 -19.57
CA PRO A 63 6.74 -15.89 -20.13
C PRO A 63 5.57 -16.55 -19.37
N GLY A 64 4.56 -15.73 -19.02
CA GLY A 64 3.39 -16.18 -18.26
C GLY A 64 3.56 -16.14 -16.74
N GLU A 65 4.75 -15.80 -16.23
CA GLU A 65 4.93 -15.49 -14.81
C GLU A 65 4.43 -14.09 -14.46
N ARG A 66 4.41 -13.81 -13.16
CA ARG A 66 4.15 -12.46 -12.64
C ARG A 66 5.22 -11.49 -13.16
N PRO A 67 4.88 -10.21 -13.39
CA PRO A 67 5.88 -9.20 -13.72
C PRO A 67 6.91 -9.04 -12.59
N SER A 68 8.14 -8.62 -12.90
CA SER A 68 9.19 -8.41 -11.88
C SER A 68 8.78 -7.41 -10.79
N TRP A 69 7.91 -6.46 -11.14
CA TRP A 69 7.26 -5.54 -10.20
C TRP A 69 5.75 -5.55 -10.45
N CYS A 70 4.94 -5.83 -9.42
CA CYS A 70 3.49 -5.92 -9.60
C CYS A 70 2.67 -5.44 -8.39
N SER A 71 1.38 -5.21 -8.61
CA SER A 71 0.38 -5.01 -7.56
C SER A 71 -0.03 -6.33 -6.91
N ASP A 72 -0.87 -6.26 -5.88
CA ASP A 72 -1.49 -7.43 -5.23
C ASP A 72 -2.33 -8.28 -6.22
N SER A 73 -2.96 -7.62 -7.18
CA SER A 73 -3.68 -8.22 -8.30
C SER A 73 -2.79 -8.70 -9.45
N GLN A 74 -1.46 -8.70 -9.27
CA GLN A 74 -0.46 -9.13 -10.25
C GLN A 74 -0.41 -8.29 -11.54
N HIS A 75 -0.96 -7.07 -11.52
CA HIS A 75 -0.78 -6.14 -12.63
C HIS A 75 0.65 -5.56 -12.61
N PRO A 76 1.30 -5.41 -13.79
CA PRO A 76 2.63 -4.80 -13.87
C PRO A 76 2.64 -3.39 -13.28
N LEU A 77 3.68 -3.07 -12.52
CA LEU A 77 3.90 -1.73 -11.95
C LEU A 77 5.34 -1.27 -12.20
N SER A 78 5.56 0.04 -12.07
CA SER A 78 6.91 0.60 -12.05
C SER A 78 7.66 0.13 -10.80
N PRO A 79 8.99 -0.05 -10.90
CA PRO A 79 9.84 -0.26 -9.73
C PRO A 79 9.79 0.95 -8.76
N PRO A 80 10.14 0.74 -7.48
CA PRO A 80 10.14 1.79 -6.46
C PRO A 80 10.86 3.10 -6.85
N ASN A 81 11.97 2.99 -7.59
CA ASN A 81 12.76 4.13 -8.04
C ASN A 81 12.12 4.94 -9.19
N ALA A 82 11.15 4.37 -9.89
CA ALA A 82 10.45 5.00 -11.01
C ALA A 82 8.95 5.21 -10.72
N PHE A 83 8.51 4.92 -9.49
CA PHE A 83 7.13 5.10 -9.07
C PHE A 83 6.89 6.56 -8.68
N ASN A 84 6.01 7.23 -9.41
CA ASN A 84 5.65 8.62 -9.18
C ASN A 84 4.28 8.74 -8.52
N LEU A 85 4.11 9.77 -7.68
CA LEU A 85 2.82 10.10 -7.11
C LEU A 85 1.87 10.63 -8.21
N PRO A 86 0.55 10.45 -8.04
CA PRO A 86 -0.43 11.01 -8.97
C PRO A 86 -0.32 12.53 -9.09
N GLU A 87 -0.75 13.05 -10.24
CA GLU A 87 -0.78 14.48 -10.48
C GLU A 87 -1.79 15.21 -9.59
N ASN A 88 -1.52 16.50 -9.34
CA ASN A 88 -2.40 17.34 -8.55
C ASN A 88 -3.74 17.51 -9.26
N THR A 89 -4.83 17.15 -8.58
CA THR A 89 -6.18 17.21 -9.16
C THR A 89 -6.92 18.44 -8.64
N THR A 90 -7.50 19.24 -9.55
CA THR A 90 -8.32 20.40 -9.18
C THR A 90 -9.78 20.15 -9.53
N VAL A 91 -10.68 20.34 -8.56
CA VAL A 91 -12.14 20.26 -8.74
C VAL A 91 -12.76 21.61 -8.43
N TYR A 92 -13.81 21.95 -9.17
CA TYR A 92 -14.62 23.12 -8.91
C TYR A 92 -16.00 22.69 -8.44
N LEU A 93 -16.41 23.19 -7.27
CA LEU A 93 -17.72 22.93 -6.66
C LEU A 93 -18.54 24.22 -6.66
N SER A 94 -19.84 24.11 -6.83
CA SER A 94 -20.79 25.20 -6.60
C SER A 94 -21.02 25.37 -5.11
N ASP A 95 -20.88 26.60 -4.62
CA ASP A 95 -21.24 26.96 -3.24
C ASP A 95 -22.75 27.18 -3.11
N GLU A 96 -23.31 26.94 -1.93
CA GLU A 96 -24.74 27.10 -1.63
C GLU A 96 -25.22 28.56 -1.83
N LYS A 97 -24.29 29.52 -1.73
CA LYS A 97 -24.54 30.96 -1.92
C LYS A 97 -24.32 31.44 -3.35
N GLY A 98 -24.13 30.53 -4.31
CA GLY A 98 -23.89 30.86 -5.73
C GLY A 98 -22.44 31.19 -6.09
N GLY A 99 -21.50 31.03 -5.15
CA GLY A 99 -20.05 31.13 -5.40
C GLY A 99 -19.48 29.86 -6.08
N ARG A 100 -18.23 29.94 -6.56
CA ARG A 100 -17.49 28.78 -7.08
C ARG A 100 -16.31 28.49 -6.17
N LEU A 101 -16.30 27.32 -5.54
CA LEU A 101 -15.22 26.83 -4.69
C LEU A 101 -14.22 26.03 -5.54
N ARG A 102 -12.96 26.44 -5.56
CA ARG A 102 -11.86 25.67 -6.16
C ARG A 102 -11.16 24.84 -5.08
N ARG A 103 -10.96 23.55 -5.33
CA ARG A 103 -10.20 22.65 -4.46
C ARG A 103 -9.11 21.97 -5.25
N THR A 104 -7.91 21.96 -4.69
CA THR A 104 -6.74 21.29 -5.28
C THR A 104 -6.25 20.23 -4.32
N ALA A 105 -6.25 18.97 -4.75
CA ALA A 105 -5.59 17.87 -4.06
C ALA A 105 -4.13 17.81 -4.51
N THR A 106 -3.21 17.80 -3.57
CA THR A 106 -1.77 17.66 -3.83
C THR A 106 -1.23 16.40 -3.18
N TRP A 107 -0.26 15.77 -3.84
CA TRP A 107 0.39 14.56 -3.35
C TRP A 107 1.79 14.89 -2.85
N LYS A 108 2.16 14.26 -1.73
CA LYS A 108 3.52 14.30 -1.20
C LYS A 108 3.85 12.96 -0.58
N TRP A 109 5.12 12.56 -0.70
CA TRP A 109 5.62 11.43 0.05
C TRP A 109 5.69 11.81 1.53
N GLU A 110 5.06 11.00 2.37
CA GLU A 110 5.21 11.13 3.82
C GLU A 110 6.52 10.48 4.29
N GLU A 111 6.88 9.36 3.67
CA GLU A 111 8.15 8.67 3.92
C GLU A 111 9.11 8.91 2.76
N PRO A 112 10.39 9.23 3.02
CA PRO A 112 11.35 9.56 1.99
C PRO A 112 11.79 8.34 1.15
N GLU A 113 11.70 7.14 1.72
CA GLU A 113 12.16 5.90 1.08
C GLU A 113 11.13 4.78 1.23
N TRP A 114 11.17 3.86 0.27
CA TRP A 114 10.39 2.61 0.31
C TRP A 114 10.92 1.69 1.40
N ARG A 115 10.01 1.00 2.11
CA ARG A 115 10.39 -0.01 3.10
C ARG A 115 9.96 -1.39 2.67
N VAL A 116 10.82 -2.36 2.96
CA VAL A 116 10.54 -3.77 2.71
C VAL A 116 9.70 -4.32 3.87
N VAL A 117 8.59 -4.96 3.54
CA VAL A 117 7.75 -5.68 4.50
C VAL A 117 8.20 -7.14 4.50
N VAL A 118 8.49 -7.66 5.70
CA VAL A 118 8.90 -9.07 5.87
C VAL A 118 7.80 -9.79 6.65
N HIS A 119 7.39 -10.93 6.11
CA HIS A 119 6.55 -11.89 6.81
C HIS A 119 7.47 -12.93 7.46
N LYS A 120 7.46 -13.01 8.79
CA LYS A 120 8.18 -14.04 9.54
C LYS A 120 7.16 -15.08 9.99
N ASP A 121 7.42 -16.36 9.71
CA ASP A 121 6.51 -17.45 10.10
C ASP A 121 6.23 -17.39 11.61
N GLY A 122 4.95 -17.25 11.96
CA GLY A 122 4.47 -17.13 13.34
C GLY A 122 4.36 -15.69 13.89
N SER A 123 4.70 -14.65 13.12
CA SER A 123 4.39 -13.25 13.47
C SER A 123 3.64 -12.52 12.36
N GLY A 124 2.89 -11.47 12.72
CA GLY A 124 2.26 -10.57 11.76
C GLY A 124 3.26 -9.90 10.81
N LEU A 125 2.75 -9.25 9.77
CA LEU A 125 3.55 -8.45 8.83
C LEU A 125 4.37 -7.41 9.60
N SER A 126 5.70 -7.49 9.49
CA SER A 126 6.60 -6.53 10.12
C SER A 126 7.23 -5.64 9.04
N ARG A 127 7.04 -4.32 9.17
CA ARG A 127 7.73 -3.32 8.33
C ARG A 127 9.16 -3.24 8.83
N VAL A 128 10.11 -3.78 8.08
CA VAL A 128 11.52 -3.82 8.50
C VAL A 128 12.21 -2.58 7.95
N GLU A 129 12.68 -1.71 8.84
CA GLU A 129 13.73 -0.76 8.51
C GLU A 129 15.01 -1.56 8.38
N ARG A 130 15.37 -1.96 7.16
CA ARG A 130 16.67 -2.60 6.94
C ARG A 130 17.69 -1.47 7.05
N PRO A 131 18.53 -1.40 8.11
CA PRO A 131 19.57 -0.39 8.16
C PRO A 131 20.47 -0.58 6.95
N LEU A 132 20.92 0.52 6.35
CA LEU A 132 21.91 0.48 5.27
C LEU A 132 23.04 -0.48 5.69
N PRO A 133 23.48 -1.41 4.83
CA PRO A 133 24.61 -2.26 5.17
C PRO A 133 25.77 -1.35 5.56
N SER A 134 26.22 -1.47 6.82
CA SER A 134 27.36 -0.70 7.29
C SER A 134 28.55 -1.08 6.42
N LEU A 135 29.18 -0.10 5.79
CA LEU A 135 30.50 -0.25 5.20
C LEU A 135 31.44 -0.63 6.35
N LYS A 136 31.61 -1.93 6.58
CA LYS A 136 32.69 -2.41 7.41
C LYS A 136 33.88 -2.39 6.48
N ASP A 137 34.77 -1.44 6.69
CA ASP A 137 36.06 -1.37 6.01
C ASP A 137 36.78 -2.69 6.27
N ASP A 138 36.89 -3.53 5.24
CA ASP A 138 37.84 -4.63 5.22
C ASP A 138 39.24 -4.00 5.09
N SER A 139 39.88 -3.77 6.23
CA SER A 139 41.28 -3.33 6.35
C SER A 139 42.19 -4.47 6.78
#